data_AF-A0A2T4YFQ0-F1
#
_entry.id   AF-A0A2T4YFQ0-F1
#
_cell.length_a   1.000
_cell.length_b   1.000
_cell.length_c   1.000
_cell.angle_alpha   90.00
_cell.angle_beta   90.00
_cell.angle_gamma   90.00
#
_symmetry.space_group_name_H-M   'P 1'
#
loop_
_entity.id
_entity.type
_entity.pdbx_description
1 polymer ?
#
loop_
_entity_poly.entity_id
_entity_poly.type
_entity_poly.pdbx_seq_one_letter_code
_entity_poly.pdbx_strand_id
1 'polypeptide(L)'
;MDQRFRPASLVPTGLIVDGVAIESDLVVVRVRSPVEACRCPDCGAISRRIQSRYWRRAKDLPLGGRRVELQVLVRRFRCDGVFCGRQIFAERFETGVLAARARRTERLDHIVQHLGLALGGRPGASLAARMMLPVSNDTLLRVVRRRAKTPSEPLRVIGIDDFAWRRDHRYGTIVCDLERRWPVVLLPDRETATSEAWLRHQPAVHTVARDRGGGYGEAVARALPEAMQVADRWHLMENASRAFLDAVRKSMRQICRTIGATVVNPALLTAAEKLQYEGYLRREETNAAVLALWQDGMPIKQIVRRTGHHRMTVRRIVRGERGDVFRPRQGSLEAHLPWLDAQWDAGARNASALWRSLRTSGFQGSLRVVLEWATRRRRAERTDAGSLARVPSARTIARLMTVGRDNLTKAETVAIAAIESGVPTLVESRELVADFHAMIKTRQAELLSPWIDRASSSLIASLANGVRRDDAAVRAAIISAWSNGQTEGQITRLKLVKRQMYGRGKIDLLQARLIGAQ
;
A
#
# COMPACT_ATOMS: atom_id res chain seq x y z
N MET A 1 -22.76 -34.77 44.41
CA MET A 1 -22.04 -34.39 43.18
C MET A 1 -20.64 -33.91 43.61
N ASP A 2 -19.71 -34.85 43.82
CA ASP A 2 -18.40 -34.55 44.39
C ASP A 2 -17.44 -34.16 43.24
N GLN A 3 -17.60 -32.95 42.69
CA GLN A 3 -16.65 -32.38 41.73
C GLN A 3 -15.36 -31.97 42.46
N ARG A 4 -14.57 -32.97 42.88
CA ARG A 4 -13.20 -32.73 43.33
C ARG A 4 -12.40 -32.23 42.14
N PHE A 5 -11.97 -30.96 42.20
CA PHE A 5 -10.93 -30.40 41.34
C PHE A 5 -9.74 -31.36 41.37
N ARG A 6 -9.55 -32.19 40.32
CA ARG A 6 -8.41 -33.12 40.28
C ARG A 6 -7.15 -32.29 40.08
N PRO A 7 -6.13 -32.36 40.95
CA PRO A 7 -4.88 -31.60 40.78
C PRO A 7 -4.19 -31.80 39.42
N ALA A 8 -4.46 -32.94 38.77
CA ALA A 8 -4.03 -33.25 37.41
C ALA A 8 -4.58 -32.26 36.33
N SER A 9 -5.64 -31.50 36.60
CA SER A 9 -6.11 -30.44 35.69
C SER A 9 -5.27 -29.17 35.75
N LEU A 10 -4.43 -29.02 36.79
CA LEU A 10 -3.57 -27.85 37.01
C LEU A 10 -2.24 -27.94 36.26
N VAL A 11 -1.81 -29.15 35.91
CA VAL A 11 -0.52 -29.42 35.25
C VAL A 11 -0.75 -30.03 33.86
N PRO A 12 0.26 -30.00 32.96
CA PRO A 12 0.16 -30.66 31.67
C PRO A 12 -0.21 -32.15 31.79
N THR A 13 -1.00 -32.66 30.83
CA THR A 13 -1.32 -34.09 30.72
C THR A 13 -0.06 -34.94 30.71
N GLY A 14 -0.11 -36.12 31.33
CA GLY A 14 1.05 -37.01 31.46
C GLY A 14 1.98 -36.69 32.62
N LEU A 15 1.63 -35.71 33.47
CA LEU A 15 2.34 -35.43 34.73
C LEU A 15 1.40 -35.63 35.93
N ILE A 16 1.95 -36.19 37.01
CA ILE A 16 1.28 -36.29 38.32
C ILE A 16 1.87 -35.24 39.25
N VAL A 17 1.01 -34.63 40.06
CA VAL A 17 1.41 -33.68 41.10
C VAL A 17 1.83 -34.44 42.36
N ASP A 18 3.08 -34.24 42.77
CA ASP A 18 3.62 -34.79 44.03
C ASP A 18 3.51 -33.77 45.19
N GLY A 19 3.38 -32.48 44.89
CA GLY A 19 3.20 -31.45 45.90
C GLY A 19 3.04 -30.05 45.33
N VAL A 20 2.43 -29.17 46.09
CA VAL A 20 2.22 -27.76 45.74
C VAL A 20 2.73 -26.90 46.89
N ALA A 21 3.55 -25.89 46.57
CA ALA A 21 3.93 -24.84 47.49
C ALA A 21 3.46 -23.50 46.91
N ILE A 22 2.85 -22.67 47.76
CA ILE A 22 2.33 -21.37 47.36
C ILE A 22 3.17 -20.31 48.07
N GLU A 23 3.94 -19.57 47.28
CA GLU A 23 4.66 -18.37 47.68
C GLU A 23 3.84 -17.14 47.20
N SER A 24 4.12 -15.96 47.75
CA SER A 24 3.31 -14.74 47.56
C SER A 24 2.81 -14.55 46.11
N ASP A 25 3.72 -14.48 45.14
CA ASP A 25 3.41 -14.27 43.71
C ASP A 25 3.74 -15.49 42.81
N LEU A 26 4.08 -16.63 43.41
CA LEU A 26 4.56 -17.82 42.72
C LEU A 26 3.94 -19.10 43.31
N VAL A 27 3.37 -19.93 42.45
CA VAL A 27 2.96 -21.29 42.78
C VAL A 27 4.01 -22.25 42.22
N VAL A 28 4.63 -23.02 43.11
CA VAL A 28 5.60 -24.05 42.76
C VAL A 28 4.90 -25.40 42.82
N VAL A 29 4.83 -26.10 41.69
CA VAL A 29 4.20 -27.43 41.60
C VAL A 29 5.28 -28.47 41.32
N ARG A 30 5.47 -29.40 42.25
CA ARG A 30 6.35 -30.56 42.08
C ARG A 30 5.60 -31.63 41.31
N VAL A 31 6.19 -32.07 40.20
CA VAL A 31 5.55 -33.01 39.27
C VAL A 31 6.53 -34.08 38.81
N ARG A 32 5.99 -35.25 38.46
CA ARG A 32 6.73 -36.35 37.85
C ARG A 32 5.92 -37.03 36.76
N SER A 33 6.59 -37.80 35.91
CA SER A 33 5.92 -38.71 34.99
C SER A 33 5.38 -39.94 35.75
N PRO A 34 4.17 -40.44 35.44
CA PRO A 34 3.70 -41.74 35.92
C PRO A 34 4.36 -42.90 35.20
N VAL A 35 4.92 -42.68 34.01
CA VAL A 35 5.46 -43.74 33.16
C VAL A 35 6.78 -44.25 33.76
N GLU A 36 6.95 -45.54 33.96
CA GLU A 36 8.17 -46.06 34.62
C GLU A 36 9.36 -46.29 33.67
N ALA A 37 9.09 -46.30 32.36
CA ALA A 37 10.09 -46.56 31.32
C ALA A 37 10.22 -45.38 30.36
N CYS A 38 11.38 -45.25 29.72
CA CYS A 38 11.60 -44.23 28.69
C CYS A 38 12.35 -44.84 27.49
N ARG A 39 12.02 -44.38 26.28
CA ARG A 39 12.72 -44.76 25.06
C ARG A 39 14.02 -43.97 24.92
N CYS A 40 15.10 -44.66 24.55
CA CYS A 40 16.35 -44.02 24.17
C CYS A 40 16.12 -43.18 22.90
N PRO A 41 16.53 -41.90 22.89
CA PRO A 41 16.35 -41.03 21.73
C PRO A 41 17.19 -41.42 20.50
N ASP A 42 18.20 -42.28 20.66
CA ASP A 42 19.13 -42.64 19.57
C ASP A 42 18.76 -43.98 18.94
N CYS A 43 18.55 -45.02 19.76
CA CYS A 43 18.23 -46.37 19.27
C CYS A 43 16.76 -46.81 19.49
N GLY A 44 15.93 -45.99 20.15
CA GLY A 44 14.53 -46.33 20.44
C GLY A 44 14.30 -47.39 21.52
N ALA A 45 15.34 -48.05 22.02
CA ALA A 45 15.25 -49.08 23.06
C ALA A 45 14.59 -48.53 24.34
N ILE A 46 13.65 -49.28 24.89
CA ILE A 46 12.95 -48.94 26.13
C ILE A 46 13.85 -49.33 27.31
N SER A 47 14.10 -48.40 28.22
CA SER A 47 14.79 -48.70 29.48
C SER A 47 13.97 -48.30 30.69
N ARG A 48 14.09 -49.10 31.75
CA ARG A 48 13.60 -48.83 33.12
C ARG A 48 14.75 -48.55 34.10
N ARG A 49 16.01 -48.64 33.66
CA ARG A 49 17.19 -48.55 34.55
C ARG A 49 17.56 -47.11 34.82
N ILE A 50 17.15 -46.61 35.98
CA ILE A 50 17.43 -45.23 36.41
C ILE A 50 18.86 -45.14 36.95
N GLN A 51 19.65 -44.24 36.38
CA GLN A 51 21.01 -43.90 36.84
C GLN A 51 20.99 -42.77 37.87
N SER A 52 20.19 -41.73 37.66
CA SER A 52 20.07 -40.60 38.58
C SER A 52 18.78 -39.83 38.35
N ARG A 53 18.49 -38.86 39.23
CA ARG A 53 17.32 -37.97 39.16
C ARG A 53 17.77 -36.53 39.37
N TYR A 54 17.10 -35.58 38.73
CA TYR A 54 17.31 -34.15 38.99
C TYR A 54 16.01 -33.36 38.80
N TRP A 55 15.90 -32.23 39.47
CA TRP A 55 14.77 -31.32 39.32
C TRP A 55 15.01 -30.33 38.18
N ARG A 56 14.07 -30.23 37.25
CA ARG A 56 14.06 -29.24 36.18
C ARG A 56 12.93 -28.25 36.39
N ARG A 57 13.29 -26.97 36.54
CA ARG A 57 12.36 -25.85 36.59
C ARG A 57 11.84 -25.51 35.20
N ALA A 58 10.51 -25.47 35.04
CA ALA A 58 9.83 -25.04 33.83
C ALA A 58 8.69 -24.08 34.20
N LYS A 59 8.59 -22.94 33.51
CA LYS A 59 7.46 -22.02 33.68
C LYS A 59 6.21 -22.58 33.01
N ASP A 60 5.05 -22.24 33.55
CA ASP A 60 3.76 -22.71 33.06
C ASP A 60 2.67 -21.63 33.11
N LEU A 61 1.46 -21.97 32.68
CA LEU A 61 0.30 -21.07 32.72
C LEU A 61 -0.01 -20.60 34.14
N PRO A 62 -0.43 -19.33 34.33
CA PRO A 62 -0.66 -18.77 35.64
C PRO A 62 -1.86 -19.44 36.33
N LEU A 63 -1.83 -19.46 37.67
CA LEU A 63 -2.88 -20.05 38.49
C LEU A 63 -3.30 -19.04 39.56
N GLY A 64 -4.59 -18.71 39.62
CA GLY A 64 -5.14 -17.81 40.65
C GLY A 64 -4.47 -16.43 40.69
N GLY A 65 -4.10 -15.87 39.53
CA GLY A 65 -3.40 -14.58 39.45
C GLY A 65 -1.92 -14.63 39.85
N ARG A 66 -1.33 -15.82 40.01
CA ARG A 66 0.09 -16.01 40.36
C ARG A 66 0.85 -16.71 39.23
N ARG A 67 2.15 -16.50 39.20
CA ARG A 67 3.07 -17.20 38.28
C ARG A 67 3.12 -18.67 38.69
N VAL A 68 3.34 -19.58 37.72
CA VAL A 68 3.51 -21.01 38.01
C VAL A 68 4.88 -21.48 37.54
N GLU A 69 5.58 -22.17 38.45
CA GLU A 69 6.79 -22.93 38.14
C GLU A 69 6.55 -24.42 38.42
N LEU A 70 6.73 -25.25 37.41
CA LEU A 70 6.80 -26.69 37.56
C LEU A 70 8.23 -27.09 37.92
N GLN A 71 8.40 -27.72 39.07
CA GLN A 71 9.58 -28.49 39.39
C GLN A 71 9.35 -29.92 38.92
N VAL A 72 9.88 -30.24 37.74
CA VAL A 72 9.71 -31.55 37.11
C VAL A 72 10.83 -32.48 37.55
N LEU A 73 10.50 -33.60 38.18
CA LEU A 73 11.47 -34.66 38.47
C LEU A 73 11.83 -35.37 37.17
N VAL A 74 13.05 -35.15 36.69
CA VAL A 74 13.55 -35.78 35.47
C VAL A 74 14.52 -36.89 35.83
N ARG A 75 14.26 -38.11 35.35
CA ARG A 75 15.16 -39.25 35.52
C ARG A 75 16.20 -39.29 34.40
N ARG A 76 17.40 -39.81 34.68
CA ARG A 76 18.38 -40.24 33.69
C ARG A 76 18.38 -41.76 33.65
N PHE A 77 18.22 -42.33 32.47
CA PHE A 77 18.20 -43.78 32.24
C PHE A 77 19.51 -44.24 31.64
N ARG A 78 19.94 -45.47 31.95
CA ARG A 78 20.99 -46.17 31.19
C ARG A 78 20.36 -46.81 29.95
N CYS A 79 20.97 -46.69 28.78
CA CYS A 79 20.47 -47.39 27.61
C CYS A 79 20.79 -48.88 27.69
N ASP A 80 19.80 -49.71 27.34
CA ASP A 80 19.93 -51.17 27.27
C ASP A 80 20.26 -51.66 25.84
N GLY A 81 20.44 -50.74 24.89
CA GLY A 81 20.83 -51.08 23.52
C GLY A 81 22.30 -51.49 23.45
N VAL A 82 22.55 -52.76 23.11
CA VAL A 82 23.89 -53.36 23.05
C VAL A 82 24.84 -52.58 22.13
N PHE A 83 24.35 -52.10 21.00
CA PHE A 83 25.12 -51.33 20.01
C PHE A 83 24.87 -49.82 20.07
N CYS A 84 24.21 -49.30 21.12
CA CYS A 84 23.92 -47.89 21.22
C CYS A 84 25.09 -47.11 21.85
N GLY A 85 25.66 -46.17 21.10
CA GLY A 85 26.70 -45.28 21.64
C GLY A 85 26.21 -44.35 22.76
N ARG A 86 24.89 -44.18 22.94
CA ARG A 86 24.31 -43.39 24.02
C ARG A 86 24.10 -44.23 25.27
N GLN A 87 25.05 -44.18 26.18
CA GLN A 87 25.00 -44.92 27.45
C GLN A 87 23.97 -44.37 28.44
N ILE A 88 23.78 -43.05 28.50
CA ILE A 88 22.85 -42.40 29.42
C ILE A 88 21.99 -41.38 28.67
N PHE A 89 20.68 -41.37 28.93
CA PHE A 89 19.77 -40.37 28.37
C PHE A 89 18.81 -39.82 29.41
N ALA A 90 18.44 -38.55 29.26
CA ALA A 90 17.43 -37.93 30.09
C ALA A 90 16.03 -38.34 29.62
N GLU A 91 15.13 -38.55 30.57
CA GLU A 91 13.73 -38.84 30.37
C GLU A 91 13.07 -37.90 29.34
N ARG A 92 12.23 -38.47 28.48
CA ARG A 92 11.43 -37.77 27.50
C ARG A 92 9.98 -37.77 27.96
N PHE A 93 9.38 -36.59 27.94
CA PHE A 93 7.94 -36.42 28.17
C PHE A 93 7.23 -36.49 26.82
N GLU A 94 5.93 -36.76 26.85
CA GLU A 94 5.09 -36.81 25.65
C GLU A 94 5.20 -35.51 24.83
N THR A 95 5.05 -35.65 23.51
CA THR A 95 4.94 -34.51 22.59
C THR A 95 3.74 -33.66 23.01
N GLY A 96 3.88 -32.34 23.07
CA GLY A 96 2.81 -31.47 23.58
C GLY A 96 2.96 -31.08 25.05
N VAL A 97 3.91 -31.68 25.79
CA VAL A 97 4.04 -31.47 27.25
C VAL A 97 5.24 -30.57 27.58
N LEU A 98 6.46 -31.12 27.48
CA LEU A 98 7.68 -30.41 27.84
C LEU A 98 8.88 -30.98 27.09
N ALA A 99 9.28 -30.27 26.03
CA ALA A 99 10.39 -30.65 25.18
C ALA A 99 11.73 -30.83 25.93
N ALA A 100 12.65 -31.54 25.28
CA ALA A 100 14.02 -31.73 25.76
C ALA A 100 14.67 -30.38 26.08
N ARG A 101 15.25 -30.24 27.28
CA ARG A 101 15.93 -29.01 27.76
C ARG A 101 15.06 -27.75 27.84
N ALA A 102 13.77 -27.81 27.49
CA ALA A 102 12.87 -26.66 27.56
C ALA A 102 12.67 -26.20 29.01
N ARG A 103 12.53 -24.88 29.17
CA ARG A 103 12.27 -24.19 30.45
C ARG A 103 10.85 -23.61 30.53
N ARG A 104 10.00 -23.98 29.58
CA ARG A 104 8.58 -23.63 29.51
C ARG A 104 7.81 -24.84 29.00
N THR A 105 6.63 -25.07 29.55
CA THR A 105 5.69 -26.05 29.00
C THR A 105 5.29 -25.66 27.58
N GLU A 106 4.87 -26.64 26.79
CA GLU A 106 4.47 -26.40 25.40
C GLU A 106 3.18 -25.57 25.33
N ARG A 107 2.22 -25.81 26.25
CA ARG A 107 1.01 -24.98 26.40
C ARG A 107 1.33 -23.50 26.66
N LEU A 108 2.32 -23.20 27.50
CA LEU A 108 2.78 -21.82 27.68
C LEU A 108 3.45 -21.28 26.42
N ASP A 109 4.28 -22.09 25.76
CA ASP A 109 4.97 -21.69 24.55
C ASP A 109 3.99 -21.37 23.39
N HIS A 110 2.82 -22.02 23.34
CA HIS A 110 1.72 -21.64 22.44
C HIS A 110 1.17 -20.24 22.75
N ILE A 111 0.88 -19.91 24.01
CA ILE A 111 0.41 -18.55 24.37
C ILE A 111 1.47 -17.50 24.01
N VAL A 112 2.74 -17.79 24.26
CA VAL A 112 3.86 -16.93 23.87
C VAL A 112 3.91 -16.73 22.35
N GLN A 113 3.69 -17.77 21.55
CA GLN A 113 3.58 -17.63 20.10
C GLN A 113 2.46 -16.68 19.70
N HIS A 114 1.24 -16.87 20.23
CA HIS A 114 0.08 -16.02 19.91
C HIS A 114 0.31 -14.56 20.27
N LEU A 115 0.90 -14.30 21.45
CA LEU A 115 1.29 -12.95 21.87
C LEU A 115 2.32 -12.33 20.90
N GLY A 116 3.32 -13.11 20.47
CA GLY A 116 4.32 -12.67 19.50
C GLY A 116 3.72 -12.40 18.11
N LEU A 117 2.77 -13.21 17.66
CA LEU A 117 2.05 -13.04 16.40
C LEU A 117 1.18 -11.78 16.42
N ALA A 118 0.42 -11.56 17.49
CA ALA A 118 -0.49 -10.42 17.61
C ALA A 118 0.23 -9.08 17.86
N LEU A 119 1.18 -9.05 18.80
CA LEU A 119 1.74 -7.83 19.37
C LEU A 119 3.22 -7.60 19.04
N GLY A 120 3.92 -8.60 18.51
CA GLY A 120 5.36 -8.55 18.30
C GLY A 120 6.16 -8.63 19.62
N GLY A 121 7.33 -7.99 19.65
CA GLY A 121 8.31 -8.14 20.73
C GLY A 121 7.96 -7.40 22.02
N ARG A 122 8.22 -6.09 22.07
CA ARG A 122 8.08 -5.29 23.30
C ARG A 122 6.64 -5.18 23.82
N PRO A 123 5.63 -4.86 22.98
CA PRO A 123 4.25 -4.81 23.45
C PRO A 123 3.76 -6.18 23.94
N GLY A 124 4.15 -7.26 23.24
CA GLY A 124 3.86 -8.63 23.67
C GLY A 124 4.49 -8.97 25.02
N ALA A 125 5.74 -8.58 25.26
CA ALA A 125 6.43 -8.82 26.52
C ALA A 125 5.77 -8.06 27.68
N SER A 126 5.38 -6.81 27.43
CA SER A 126 4.66 -5.99 28.42
C SER A 126 3.30 -6.60 28.79
N LEU A 127 2.54 -7.09 27.81
CA LEU A 127 1.26 -7.76 28.10
C LEU A 127 1.47 -9.10 28.82
N ALA A 128 2.45 -9.89 28.37
CA ALA A 128 2.78 -11.17 29.00
C ALA A 128 3.13 -11.00 30.49
N ALA A 129 3.88 -9.95 30.85
CA ALA A 129 4.19 -9.63 32.24
C ALA A 129 2.92 -9.34 33.06
N ARG A 130 1.97 -8.57 32.51
CA ARG A 130 0.67 -8.29 33.16
C ARG A 130 -0.21 -9.54 33.33
N MET A 131 -0.04 -10.52 32.45
CA MET A 131 -0.71 -11.83 32.51
C MET A 131 0.04 -12.85 33.38
N MET A 132 1.04 -12.44 34.16
CA MET A 132 1.87 -13.31 35.00
C MET A 132 2.68 -14.37 34.21
N LEU A 133 3.02 -14.06 32.96
CA LEU A 133 3.80 -14.90 32.04
C LEU A 133 5.09 -14.20 31.58
N PRO A 134 6.02 -13.86 32.49
CA PRO A 134 7.17 -13.03 32.13
C PRO A 134 8.08 -13.74 31.11
N VAL A 135 8.11 -13.19 29.89
CA VAL A 135 8.95 -13.57 28.76
C VAL A 135 9.56 -12.33 28.11
N SER A 136 10.79 -12.45 27.61
CA SER A 136 11.44 -11.32 26.93
C SER A 136 10.87 -11.09 25.53
N ASN A 137 11.01 -9.86 25.02
CA ASN A 137 10.69 -9.51 23.64
C ASN A 137 11.40 -10.44 22.64
N ASP A 138 12.66 -10.77 22.87
CA ASP A 138 13.42 -11.65 21.97
C ASP A 138 12.92 -13.09 22.01
N THR A 139 12.43 -13.54 23.17
CA THR A 139 11.80 -14.86 23.30
C THR A 139 10.54 -14.94 22.45
N LEU A 140 9.68 -13.92 22.49
CA LEU A 140 8.47 -13.86 21.66
C LEU A 140 8.82 -13.97 20.17
N LEU A 141 9.75 -13.14 19.69
CA LEU A 141 10.16 -13.13 18.29
C LEU A 141 10.85 -14.44 17.87
N ARG A 142 11.57 -15.10 18.79
CA ARG A 142 12.21 -16.40 18.54
C ARG A 142 11.18 -17.51 18.44
N VAL A 143 10.16 -17.52 19.31
CA VAL A 143 9.09 -18.52 19.29
C VAL A 143 8.27 -18.39 18.00
N VAL A 144 7.93 -17.17 17.60
CA VAL A 144 7.26 -16.90 16.31
C VAL A 144 8.05 -17.47 15.14
N ARG A 145 9.36 -17.22 15.06
CA ARG A 145 10.21 -17.79 13.99
C ARG A 145 10.30 -19.30 14.04
N ARG A 146 10.52 -19.87 15.22
CA ARG A 146 10.72 -21.32 15.39
C ARG A 146 9.47 -22.11 14.99
N ARG A 147 8.29 -21.55 15.24
CA ARG A 147 7.00 -22.19 14.95
C ARG A 147 6.40 -21.78 13.61
N ALA A 148 7.06 -20.89 12.86
CA ALA A 148 6.62 -20.51 11.53
C ALA A 148 6.65 -21.73 10.61
N LYS A 149 5.51 -22.01 9.97
CA LYS A 149 5.40 -23.03 8.93
C LYS A 149 5.25 -22.37 7.57
N THR A 150 5.91 -22.95 6.57
CA THR A 150 5.67 -22.57 5.17
C THR A 150 4.51 -23.42 4.64
N PRO A 151 3.52 -22.82 3.96
CA PRO A 151 2.49 -23.57 3.26
C PRO A 151 3.13 -24.57 2.29
N SER A 152 2.73 -25.83 2.35
CA SER A 152 3.25 -26.90 1.48
C SER A 152 2.31 -27.27 0.34
N GLU A 153 1.10 -26.73 0.36
CA GLU A 153 0.08 -27.04 -0.64
C GLU A 153 0.38 -26.34 -1.97
N PRO A 154 0.12 -26.99 -3.11
CA PRO A 154 0.42 -26.43 -4.43
C PRO A 154 -0.43 -25.18 -4.71
N LEU A 155 0.21 -24.15 -5.25
CA LEU A 155 -0.44 -22.89 -5.66
C LEU A 155 -0.97 -23.03 -7.08
N ARG A 156 -2.22 -22.62 -7.30
CA ARG A 156 -2.86 -22.64 -8.64
C ARG A 156 -3.14 -21.25 -9.18
N VAL A 157 -3.65 -20.37 -8.32
CA VAL A 157 -3.95 -18.98 -8.66
C VAL A 157 -3.26 -18.05 -7.67
N ILE A 158 -2.38 -17.18 -8.19
CA ILE A 158 -1.60 -16.26 -7.36
C ILE A 158 -1.81 -14.80 -7.74
N GLY A 159 -1.59 -13.92 -6.76
CA GLY A 159 -1.50 -12.48 -6.93
C GLY A 159 -0.09 -12.02 -6.59
N ILE A 160 0.53 -11.23 -7.45
CA ILE A 160 1.89 -10.72 -7.28
C ILE A 160 1.90 -9.20 -7.38
N ASP A 161 2.50 -8.55 -6.40
CA ASP A 161 2.56 -7.10 -6.35
C ASP A 161 3.74 -6.60 -5.49
N ASP A 162 4.07 -5.33 -5.63
CA ASP A 162 5.13 -4.69 -4.87
C ASP A 162 4.67 -4.18 -3.50
N PHE A 163 5.60 -4.13 -2.56
CA PHE A 163 5.40 -3.45 -1.29
C PHE A 163 6.63 -2.63 -0.93
N ALA A 164 6.43 -1.43 -0.40
CA ALA A 164 7.54 -0.61 0.05
C ALA A 164 8.08 -1.09 1.41
N TRP A 165 9.38 -1.37 1.54
CA TRP A 165 10.08 -1.54 2.82
C TRP A 165 10.06 -0.24 3.62
N ARG A 166 10.49 0.83 2.96
CA ARG A 166 10.33 2.23 3.35
C ARG A 166 9.79 2.94 2.12
N ARG A 167 8.77 3.78 2.31
CA ARG A 167 8.10 4.48 1.22
C ARG A 167 9.14 5.22 0.36
N ASP A 168 9.04 5.07 -0.96
CA ASP A 168 9.89 5.73 -1.97
C ASP A 168 11.38 5.37 -1.97
N HIS A 169 11.81 4.33 -1.23
CA HIS A 169 13.23 3.95 -1.14
C HIS A 169 13.53 2.56 -1.68
N ARG A 170 12.93 1.53 -1.08
CA ARG A 170 13.20 0.13 -1.40
C ARG A 170 11.90 -0.64 -1.40
N TYR A 171 11.69 -1.45 -2.43
CA TYR A 171 10.50 -2.28 -2.61
C TYR A 171 10.88 -3.75 -2.46
N GLY A 172 9.95 -4.56 -1.99
CA GLY A 172 9.97 -6.02 -2.07
C GLY A 172 8.73 -6.49 -2.84
N THR A 173 8.63 -7.77 -3.08
CA THR A 173 7.46 -8.38 -3.76
C THR A 173 6.70 -9.26 -2.78
N ILE A 174 5.38 -9.18 -2.79
CA ILE A 174 4.51 -10.10 -2.06
C ILE A 174 3.81 -11.00 -3.08
N VAL A 175 3.74 -12.29 -2.77
CA VAL A 175 2.92 -13.23 -3.51
C VAL A 175 1.84 -13.78 -2.59
N CYS A 176 0.61 -13.76 -3.07
CA CYS A 176 -0.56 -14.26 -2.35
C CYS A 176 -1.20 -15.42 -3.12
N ASP A 177 -1.72 -16.39 -2.39
CA ASP A 177 -2.66 -17.39 -2.91
C ASP A 177 -4.03 -16.71 -2.98
N LEU A 178 -4.57 -16.56 -4.19
CA LEU A 178 -5.85 -15.86 -4.39
C LEU A 178 -7.04 -16.75 -4.04
N GLU A 179 -6.91 -18.08 -4.14
CA GLU A 179 -7.98 -19.02 -3.78
C GLU A 179 -8.21 -18.97 -2.27
N ARG A 180 -7.12 -19.03 -1.50
CA ARG A 180 -7.16 -19.13 -0.02
C ARG A 180 -7.01 -17.80 0.67
N ARG A 181 -6.79 -16.74 -0.11
CA ARG A 181 -6.71 -15.35 0.32
C ARG A 181 -5.65 -15.11 1.38
N TRP A 182 -4.46 -15.67 1.22
CA TRP A 182 -3.34 -15.49 2.15
C TRP A 182 -2.01 -15.15 1.46
N PRO A 183 -1.06 -14.52 2.17
CA PRO A 183 0.30 -14.36 1.67
C PRO A 183 1.03 -15.70 1.72
N VAL A 184 1.86 -15.98 0.70
CA VAL A 184 2.65 -17.21 0.59
C VAL A 184 4.14 -16.92 0.75
N VAL A 185 4.63 -15.84 0.14
CA VAL A 185 6.04 -15.45 0.24
C VAL A 185 6.20 -13.93 0.18
N LEU A 186 7.26 -13.45 0.83
CA LEU A 186 7.79 -12.10 0.64
C LEU A 186 9.18 -12.25 0.01
N LEU A 187 9.40 -11.61 -1.13
CA LEU A 187 10.68 -11.54 -1.81
C LEU A 187 11.41 -10.23 -1.43
N PRO A 188 12.76 -10.24 -1.39
CA PRO A 188 13.53 -9.13 -0.86
C PRO A 188 13.48 -7.85 -1.70
N ASP A 189 13.20 -7.98 -3.00
CA ASP A 189 13.20 -6.91 -3.99
C ASP A 189 12.05 -7.07 -5.01
N ARG A 190 12.02 -6.17 -6.00
CA ARG A 190 11.07 -6.17 -7.12
C ARG A 190 11.75 -6.47 -8.46
N GLU A 191 12.90 -7.14 -8.43
CA GLU A 191 13.66 -7.44 -9.64
C GLU A 191 13.01 -8.61 -10.40
N THR A 192 12.93 -8.48 -11.72
CA THR A 192 12.37 -9.50 -12.61
C THR A 192 13.02 -10.87 -12.35
N ALA A 193 14.34 -10.91 -12.18
CA ALA A 193 15.10 -12.14 -11.94
C ALA A 193 14.68 -12.86 -10.64
N THR A 194 14.46 -12.10 -9.55
CA THR A 194 14.04 -12.65 -8.26
C THR A 194 12.65 -13.28 -8.36
N SER A 195 11.71 -12.60 -9.01
CA SER A 195 10.35 -13.13 -9.22
C SER A 195 10.36 -14.33 -10.16
N GLU A 196 11.11 -14.28 -11.26
CA GLU A 196 11.25 -15.38 -12.22
C GLU A 196 11.80 -16.64 -11.54
N ALA A 197 12.88 -16.51 -10.76
CA ALA A 197 13.49 -17.62 -10.06
C ALA A 197 12.51 -18.29 -9.07
N TRP A 198 11.70 -17.51 -8.37
CA TRP A 198 10.68 -18.06 -7.47
C TRP A 198 9.54 -18.75 -8.24
N LEU A 199 9.04 -18.13 -9.32
CA LEU A 199 7.95 -18.67 -10.13
C LEU A 199 8.30 -20.00 -10.82
N ARG A 200 9.57 -20.21 -11.21
CA ARG A 200 10.03 -21.49 -11.79
C ARG A 200 9.83 -22.69 -10.86
N HIS A 201 9.77 -22.46 -9.56
CA HIS A 201 9.50 -23.50 -8.56
C HIS A 201 8.00 -23.74 -8.32
N GLN A 202 7.11 -23.08 -9.08
CA GLN A 202 5.65 -23.13 -8.92
C GLN A 202 4.93 -23.63 -10.19
N PRO A 203 5.23 -24.84 -10.69
CA PRO A 203 4.72 -25.33 -11.98
C PRO A 203 3.19 -25.54 -12.00
N ALA A 204 2.56 -25.67 -10.84
CA ALA A 204 1.11 -25.85 -10.73
C ALA A 204 0.30 -24.55 -10.92
N VAL A 205 0.97 -23.39 -10.95
CA VAL A 205 0.31 -22.09 -11.11
C VAL A 205 -0.12 -21.91 -12.57
N HIS A 206 -1.42 -21.82 -12.80
CA HIS A 206 -2.00 -21.58 -14.12
C HIS A 206 -2.60 -20.17 -14.27
N THR A 207 -2.69 -19.38 -13.20
CA THR A 207 -3.21 -18.01 -13.27
C THR A 207 -2.46 -17.06 -12.34
N VAL A 208 -2.04 -15.92 -12.88
CA VAL A 208 -1.27 -14.90 -12.16
C VAL A 208 -1.93 -13.54 -12.31
N ALA A 209 -2.53 -13.01 -11.25
CA ALA A 209 -2.95 -11.61 -11.20
C ALA A 209 -1.75 -10.73 -10.85
N ARG A 210 -1.49 -9.69 -11.64
CA ARG A 210 -0.30 -8.86 -11.48
C ARG A 210 -0.52 -7.41 -11.86
N ASP A 211 0.23 -6.52 -11.23
CA ASP A 211 0.36 -5.15 -11.71
C ASP A 211 1.11 -5.11 -13.06
N ARG A 212 0.79 -4.11 -13.88
CA ARG A 212 1.44 -3.82 -15.16
C ARG A 212 2.82 -3.18 -14.99
N GLY A 213 3.20 -2.77 -13.79
CA GLY A 213 4.54 -2.31 -13.44
C GLY A 213 5.52 -3.43 -13.06
N GLY A 214 6.77 -3.07 -12.79
CA GLY A 214 7.72 -3.94 -12.07
C GLY A 214 8.33 -5.13 -12.82
N GLY A 215 8.05 -5.32 -14.11
CA GLY A 215 8.61 -6.44 -14.87
C GLY A 215 7.98 -7.81 -14.57
N TYR A 216 6.93 -7.86 -13.73
CA TYR A 216 6.26 -9.11 -13.38
C TYR A 216 5.69 -9.84 -14.58
N GLY A 217 5.13 -9.12 -15.56
CA GLY A 217 4.61 -9.74 -16.78
C GLY A 217 5.67 -10.50 -17.58
N GLU A 218 6.91 -9.98 -17.61
CA GLU A 218 8.05 -10.63 -18.25
C GLU A 218 8.55 -11.82 -17.43
N ALA A 219 8.63 -11.68 -16.10
CA ALA A 219 9.01 -12.78 -15.21
C ALA A 219 8.02 -13.97 -15.34
N VAL A 220 6.72 -13.70 -15.38
CA VAL A 220 5.69 -14.73 -15.56
C VAL A 220 5.78 -15.36 -16.94
N ALA A 221 5.90 -14.56 -18.01
CA ALA A 221 6.02 -15.10 -19.37
C ALA A 221 7.23 -16.04 -19.55
N ARG A 222 8.34 -15.78 -18.86
CA ARG A 222 9.55 -16.62 -18.90
C ARG A 222 9.46 -17.85 -18.01
N ALA A 223 8.90 -17.72 -16.80
CA ALA A 223 8.86 -18.80 -15.82
C ALA A 223 7.66 -19.74 -15.98
N LEU A 224 6.52 -19.20 -16.43
CA LEU A 224 5.23 -19.88 -16.54
C LEU A 224 4.54 -19.47 -17.85
N PRO A 225 5.04 -19.90 -19.02
CA PRO A 225 4.55 -19.45 -20.33
C PRO A 225 3.07 -19.77 -20.57
N GLU A 226 2.58 -20.89 -20.04
CA GLU A 226 1.18 -21.34 -20.16
C GLU A 226 0.24 -20.68 -19.14
N ALA A 227 0.77 -19.91 -18.18
CA ALA A 227 -0.08 -19.29 -17.16
C ALA A 227 -0.83 -18.07 -17.71
N MET A 228 -2.14 -18.05 -17.48
CA MET A 228 -2.97 -16.89 -17.79
C MET A 228 -2.57 -15.71 -16.89
N GLN A 229 -2.09 -14.64 -17.50
CA GLN A 229 -1.83 -13.39 -16.79
C GLN A 229 -3.10 -12.56 -16.72
N VAL A 230 -3.40 -11.98 -15.55
CA VAL A 230 -4.56 -11.11 -15.32
C VAL A 230 -4.04 -9.75 -14.87
N ALA A 231 -4.26 -8.72 -15.67
CA ALA A 231 -3.86 -7.36 -15.30
C ALA A 231 -4.72 -6.83 -14.13
N ASP A 232 -4.12 -6.02 -13.26
CA ASP A 232 -4.87 -5.39 -12.18
C ASP A 232 -5.85 -4.32 -12.71
N ARG A 233 -7.15 -4.53 -12.44
CA ARG A 233 -8.25 -3.64 -12.81
C ARG A 233 -8.10 -2.25 -12.23
N TRP A 234 -7.63 -2.13 -10.98
CA TRP A 234 -7.50 -0.81 -10.36
C TRP A 234 -6.49 0.04 -11.14
N HIS A 235 -5.34 -0.55 -11.48
CA HIS A 235 -4.33 0.10 -12.32
C HIS A 235 -4.86 0.41 -13.73
N LEU A 236 -5.70 -0.45 -14.33
CA LEU A 236 -6.35 -0.14 -15.62
C LEU A 236 -7.25 1.10 -15.52
N MET A 237 -8.09 1.17 -14.49
CA MET A 237 -9.01 2.29 -14.27
C MET A 237 -8.25 3.58 -13.95
N GLU A 238 -7.24 3.52 -13.08
CA GLU A 238 -6.39 4.65 -12.73
C GLU A 238 -5.62 5.18 -13.95
N ASN A 239 -5.05 4.28 -14.76
CA ASN A 239 -4.36 4.65 -15.99
C ASN A 239 -5.29 5.36 -16.98
N ALA A 240 -6.55 4.93 -17.09
CA ALA A 240 -7.54 5.61 -17.93
C ALA A 240 -7.89 7.01 -17.41
N SER A 241 -8.10 7.18 -16.10
CA SER A 241 -8.31 8.50 -15.49
C SER A 241 -7.08 9.41 -15.65
N ARG A 242 -5.86 8.86 -15.53
CA ARG A 242 -4.62 9.60 -15.77
C ARG A 242 -4.47 10.01 -17.23
N ALA A 243 -4.81 9.14 -18.17
CA ALA A 243 -4.78 9.44 -19.60
C ALA A 243 -5.71 10.60 -19.95
N PHE A 244 -6.92 10.64 -19.37
CA PHE A 244 -7.83 11.78 -19.55
C PHE A 244 -7.27 13.08 -18.97
N LEU A 245 -6.71 13.03 -17.76
CA LEU A 245 -6.05 14.20 -17.17
C LEU A 245 -4.91 14.72 -18.05
N ASP A 246 -4.12 13.82 -18.65
CA ASP A 246 -3.05 14.20 -19.56
C ASP A 246 -3.57 14.73 -20.90
N ALA A 247 -4.71 14.23 -21.40
CA ALA A 247 -5.41 14.83 -22.54
C ALA A 247 -5.86 16.27 -22.24
N VAL A 248 -6.49 16.51 -21.09
CA VAL A 248 -6.87 17.86 -20.65
C VAL A 248 -5.65 18.78 -20.52
N ARG A 249 -4.55 18.28 -19.94
CA ARG A 249 -3.29 19.04 -19.83
C ARG A 249 -2.76 19.48 -21.20
N LYS A 250 -2.75 18.58 -22.18
CA LYS A 250 -2.30 18.88 -23.55
C LYS A 250 -3.23 19.90 -24.23
N SER A 251 -4.52 19.83 -23.94
CA SER A 251 -5.53 20.74 -24.52
C SER A 251 -5.69 22.06 -23.77
N MET A 252 -4.97 22.31 -22.67
CA MET A 252 -5.14 23.52 -21.85
C MET A 252 -5.02 24.82 -22.66
N ARG A 253 -4.11 24.90 -23.65
CA ARG A 253 -3.98 26.10 -24.49
C ARG A 253 -5.24 26.35 -25.32
N GLN A 254 -5.82 25.32 -25.90
CA GLN A 254 -7.05 25.44 -26.68
C GLN A 254 -8.24 25.80 -25.77
N ILE A 255 -8.35 25.12 -24.63
CA ILE A 255 -9.35 25.42 -23.58
C ILE A 255 -9.31 26.91 -23.18
N CYS A 256 -8.13 27.48 -22.98
CA CYS A 256 -8.01 28.88 -22.57
C CYS A 256 -8.47 29.86 -23.67
N ARG A 257 -8.23 29.53 -24.95
CA ARG A 257 -8.73 30.32 -26.08
C ARG A 257 -10.25 30.27 -26.14
N THR A 258 -10.84 29.10 -25.97
CA THR A 258 -12.30 28.89 -25.99
C THR A 258 -13.01 29.64 -24.87
N ILE A 259 -12.43 29.70 -23.67
CA ILE A 259 -13.01 30.40 -22.51
C ILE A 259 -12.78 31.93 -22.59
N GLY A 260 -12.03 32.43 -23.59
CA GLY A 260 -11.72 33.87 -23.72
C GLY A 260 -10.75 34.40 -22.65
N ALA A 261 -10.02 33.51 -21.96
CA ALA A 261 -9.14 33.86 -20.84
C ALA A 261 -7.70 34.16 -21.27
N THR A 262 -7.47 34.49 -22.55
CA THR A 262 -6.14 34.59 -23.16
C THR A 262 -5.38 35.87 -22.82
N VAL A 263 -6.05 36.92 -22.30
CA VAL A 263 -5.41 38.20 -22.01
C VAL A 263 -5.21 38.37 -20.51
N VAL A 264 -4.05 37.94 -20.02
CA VAL A 264 -3.60 38.29 -18.66
C VAL A 264 -3.06 39.71 -18.71
N ASN A 265 -3.78 40.69 -18.16
CA ASN A 265 -3.27 42.05 -18.03
C ASN A 265 -2.22 42.11 -16.89
N PRO A 266 -0.92 42.33 -17.18
CA PRO A 266 0.13 42.32 -16.16
C PRO A 266 -0.04 43.41 -15.09
N ALA A 267 -0.76 44.51 -15.42
CA ALA A 267 -1.02 45.61 -14.49
C ALA A 267 -1.99 45.25 -13.35
N LEU A 268 -2.73 44.15 -13.50
CA LEU A 268 -3.69 43.63 -12.53
C LEU A 268 -3.11 42.54 -11.62
N LEU A 269 -1.84 42.14 -11.80
CA LEU A 269 -1.18 41.11 -11.00
C LEU A 269 -0.64 41.67 -9.68
N THR A 270 -0.78 40.91 -8.59
CA THR A 270 -0.05 41.18 -7.35
C THR A 270 1.45 40.96 -7.54
N ALA A 271 2.29 41.49 -6.66
CA ALA A 271 3.75 41.31 -6.75
C ALA A 271 4.16 39.82 -6.78
N ALA A 272 3.48 38.97 -6.01
CA ALA A 272 3.72 37.52 -6.02
C ALA A 272 3.26 36.85 -7.33
N GLU A 273 2.11 37.27 -7.87
CA GLU A 273 1.61 36.79 -9.16
C GLU A 273 2.48 37.27 -10.33
N LYS A 274 3.06 38.48 -10.24
CA LYS A 274 3.99 39.02 -11.25
C LYS A 274 5.28 38.20 -11.32
N LEU A 275 5.87 37.85 -10.17
CA LEU A 275 7.06 36.98 -10.12
C LEU A 275 6.77 35.59 -10.72
N GLN A 276 5.57 35.05 -10.48
CA GLN A 276 5.11 33.80 -11.09
C GLN A 276 4.85 33.93 -12.59
N TYR A 277 4.33 35.08 -13.04
CA TYR A 277 4.09 35.39 -14.45
C TYR A 277 5.41 35.49 -15.21
N GLU A 278 6.41 36.16 -14.67
CA GLU A 278 7.77 36.19 -15.21
C GLU A 278 8.38 34.79 -15.28
N GLY A 279 8.20 33.98 -14.23
CA GLY A 279 8.62 32.58 -14.24
C GLY A 279 7.83 31.70 -15.23
N TYR A 280 6.59 32.06 -15.56
CA TYR A 280 5.80 31.44 -16.62
C TYR A 280 6.33 31.84 -18.01
N LEU A 281 6.58 33.12 -18.26
CA LEU A 281 7.13 33.62 -19.53
C LEU A 281 8.47 32.94 -19.86
N ARG A 282 9.39 32.84 -18.89
CA ARG A 282 10.67 32.11 -19.07
C ARG A 282 10.47 30.65 -19.45
N ARG A 283 9.45 29.99 -18.90
CA ARG A 283 9.12 28.59 -19.23
C ARG A 283 8.52 28.47 -20.63
N GLU A 284 7.65 29.40 -21.03
CA GLU A 284 7.11 29.43 -22.40
C GLU A 284 8.21 29.71 -23.43
N GLU A 285 9.11 30.66 -23.17
CA GLU A 285 10.27 30.93 -24.01
C GLU A 285 11.17 29.69 -24.15
N THR A 286 11.46 29.02 -23.03
CA THR A 286 12.18 27.74 -23.04
C THR A 286 11.47 26.68 -23.89
N ASN A 287 10.14 26.58 -23.75
CA ASN A 287 9.36 25.60 -24.49
C ASN A 287 9.36 25.92 -25.99
N ALA A 288 9.20 27.19 -26.36
CA ALA A 288 9.24 27.66 -27.74
C ALA A 288 10.60 27.39 -28.39
N ALA A 289 11.70 27.69 -27.69
CA ALA A 289 13.06 27.42 -28.19
C ALA A 289 13.31 25.91 -28.41
N VAL A 290 12.85 25.06 -27.48
CA VAL A 290 12.96 23.60 -27.63
C VAL A 290 12.08 23.07 -28.78
N LEU A 291 10.88 23.61 -28.94
CA LEU A 291 9.96 23.24 -30.03
C LEU A 291 10.49 23.67 -31.40
N ALA A 292 11.06 24.88 -31.51
CA ALA A 292 11.69 25.36 -32.74
C ALA A 292 12.83 24.44 -33.17
N LEU A 293 13.77 24.13 -32.25
CA LEU A 293 14.86 23.19 -32.52
C LEU A 293 14.36 21.79 -32.91
N TRP A 294 13.26 21.33 -32.32
CA TRP A 294 12.65 20.06 -32.67
C TRP A 294 11.98 20.08 -34.06
N GLN A 295 11.29 21.17 -34.40
CA GLN A 295 10.69 21.38 -35.72
C GLN A 295 11.74 21.46 -36.83
N ASP A 296 12.93 22.00 -36.53
CA ASP A 296 14.10 21.98 -37.41
C ASP A 296 14.74 20.58 -37.57
N GLY A 297 14.09 19.52 -37.06
CA GLY A 297 14.53 18.13 -37.20
C GLY A 297 15.65 17.71 -36.24
N MET A 298 16.01 18.54 -35.24
CA MET A 298 17.12 18.22 -34.35
C MET A 298 16.79 17.06 -33.40
N PRO A 299 17.66 16.04 -33.26
CA PRO A 299 17.43 14.94 -32.33
C PRO A 299 17.50 15.41 -30.87
N ILE A 300 16.65 14.83 -30.00
CA ILE A 300 16.53 15.20 -28.57
C ILE A 300 17.88 15.29 -27.85
N LYS A 301 18.84 14.41 -28.16
CA LYS A 301 20.16 14.41 -27.52
C LYS A 301 20.93 15.70 -27.82
N GLN A 302 20.79 16.25 -29.02
CA GLN A 302 21.44 17.49 -29.45
C GLN A 302 20.72 18.71 -28.90
N ILE A 303 19.37 18.68 -28.84
CA ILE A 303 18.57 19.73 -28.16
C ILE A 303 18.99 19.84 -26.69
N VAL A 304 19.18 18.72 -25.98
CA VAL A 304 19.66 18.70 -24.58
C VAL A 304 21.02 19.37 -24.45
N ARG A 305 21.96 19.07 -25.35
CA ARG A 305 23.31 19.68 -25.34
C ARG A 305 23.26 21.18 -25.62
N ARG A 306 22.43 21.62 -26.57
CA ARG A 306 22.34 23.02 -27.00
C ARG A 306 21.59 23.91 -26.01
N THR A 307 20.55 23.37 -25.37
CA THR A 307 19.71 24.12 -24.42
C THR A 307 20.16 23.95 -22.95
N GLY A 308 21.03 23.00 -22.65
CA GLY A 308 21.45 22.68 -21.28
C GLY A 308 20.36 22.06 -20.40
N HIS A 309 19.17 21.78 -20.95
CA HIS A 309 18.06 21.25 -20.17
C HIS A 309 18.09 19.72 -20.04
N HIS A 310 17.68 19.23 -18.87
CA HIS A 310 17.59 17.80 -18.60
C HIS A 310 16.74 17.06 -19.66
N ARG A 311 17.19 15.86 -20.07
CA ARG A 311 16.59 15.07 -21.16
C ARG A 311 15.09 14.84 -21.00
N MET A 312 14.62 14.64 -19.77
CA MET A 312 13.20 14.45 -19.53
C MET A 312 12.40 15.74 -19.75
N THR A 313 12.96 16.91 -19.43
CA THR A 313 12.31 18.20 -19.69
C THR A 313 12.10 18.42 -21.18
N VAL A 314 13.14 18.20 -22.00
CA VAL A 314 13.06 18.31 -23.46
C VAL A 314 12.02 17.33 -24.02
N ARG A 315 12.03 16.07 -23.57
CA ARG A 315 11.02 15.07 -23.97
C ARG A 315 9.60 15.51 -23.63
N ARG A 316 9.37 16.07 -22.44
CA ARG A 316 8.04 16.56 -22.04
C ARG A 316 7.57 17.73 -22.91
N ILE A 317 8.47 18.64 -23.26
CA ILE A 317 8.15 19.78 -24.13
C ILE A 317 7.76 19.30 -25.53
N VAL A 318 8.59 18.46 -26.15
CA VAL A 318 8.35 17.89 -27.49
C VAL A 318 7.03 17.13 -27.56
N ARG A 319 6.64 16.44 -26.47
CA ARG A 319 5.37 15.71 -26.36
C ARG A 319 4.16 16.59 -26.01
N GLY A 320 4.35 17.90 -25.82
CA GLY A 320 3.29 18.82 -25.39
C GLY A 320 2.87 18.67 -23.92
N GLU A 321 3.64 17.95 -23.09
CA GLU A 321 3.35 17.68 -21.67
C GLU A 321 3.80 18.81 -20.72
N ARG A 322 4.31 19.92 -21.28
CA ARG A 322 4.77 21.11 -20.54
C ARG A 322 4.08 22.40 -21.03
N GLY A 323 2.85 22.33 -21.52
CA GLY A 323 2.01 23.50 -21.72
C GLY A 323 1.34 23.90 -20.40
N ASP A 324 2.04 24.69 -19.57
CA ASP A 324 1.40 25.30 -18.40
C ASP A 324 0.72 26.60 -18.84
N VAL A 325 -0.35 27.00 -18.16
CA VAL A 325 -1.00 28.29 -18.38
C VAL A 325 -0.78 29.10 -17.12
N PHE A 326 -0.45 30.38 -17.24
CA PHE A 326 -0.35 31.25 -16.06
C PHE A 326 -1.68 31.28 -15.31
N ARG A 327 -1.65 31.02 -14.00
CA ARG A 327 -2.82 31.03 -13.12
C ARG A 327 -2.58 31.99 -11.97
N PRO A 328 -3.49 32.95 -11.73
CA PRO A 328 -3.54 33.62 -10.43
C PRO A 328 -3.93 32.60 -9.35
N ARG A 329 -3.38 32.75 -8.15
CA ARG A 329 -3.60 31.81 -7.05
C ARG A 329 -5.04 31.89 -6.56
N GLN A 330 -5.69 30.75 -6.30
CA GLN A 330 -6.95 30.71 -5.56
C GLN A 330 -6.69 31.17 -4.12
N GLY A 331 -7.26 32.31 -3.74
CA GLY A 331 -7.07 32.91 -2.43
C GLY A 331 -8.18 32.52 -1.47
N SER A 332 -7.99 32.75 -0.17
CA SER A 332 -9.05 32.57 0.84
C SER A 332 -10.32 33.40 0.55
N LEU A 333 -10.20 34.41 -0.31
CA LEU A 333 -11.27 35.31 -0.71
C LEU A 333 -12.28 34.69 -1.69
N GLU A 334 -11.97 33.56 -2.34
CA GLU A 334 -12.75 32.99 -3.46
C GLU A 334 -14.23 32.79 -3.11
N ALA A 335 -14.50 32.21 -1.95
CA ALA A 335 -15.86 31.93 -1.47
C ALA A 335 -16.67 33.20 -1.19
N HIS A 336 -15.99 34.34 -1.02
CA HIS A 336 -16.59 35.62 -0.67
C HIS A 336 -16.62 36.62 -1.83
N LEU A 337 -16.07 36.27 -2.99
CA LEU A 337 -16.07 37.13 -4.18
C LEU A 337 -17.47 37.55 -4.61
N PRO A 338 -18.49 36.66 -4.69
CA PRO A 338 -19.83 37.08 -5.11
C PRO A 338 -20.45 38.15 -4.20
N TRP A 339 -20.22 38.03 -2.89
CA TRP A 339 -20.67 39.03 -1.92
C TRP A 339 -19.89 40.34 -2.03
N LEU A 340 -18.57 40.26 -2.18
CA LEU A 340 -17.71 41.43 -2.34
C LEU A 340 -18.04 42.21 -3.62
N ASP A 341 -18.27 41.52 -4.74
CA ASP A 341 -18.67 42.13 -6.01
C ASP A 341 -20.03 42.80 -5.86
N ALA A 342 -21.03 42.15 -5.25
CA ALA A 342 -22.34 42.76 -5.00
C ALA A 342 -22.25 44.03 -4.13
N GLN A 343 -21.40 44.05 -3.10
CA GLN A 343 -21.19 45.25 -2.28
C GLN A 343 -20.44 46.35 -3.03
N TRP A 344 -19.51 45.97 -3.90
CA TRP A 344 -18.78 46.91 -4.74
C TRP A 344 -19.68 47.62 -5.75
N ASP A 345 -20.54 46.84 -6.41
CA ASP A 345 -21.53 47.31 -7.37
C ASP A 345 -22.59 48.19 -6.67
N ALA A 346 -22.92 47.89 -5.40
CA ALA A 346 -23.75 48.73 -4.53
C ALA A 346 -23.05 50.01 -4.02
N GLY A 347 -21.81 50.28 -4.46
CA GLY A 347 -21.09 51.53 -4.17
C GLY A 347 -20.16 51.48 -2.96
N ALA A 348 -20.00 50.34 -2.28
CA ALA A 348 -19.08 50.22 -1.16
C ALA A 348 -17.61 50.20 -1.65
N ARG A 349 -16.94 51.36 -1.60
CA ARG A 349 -15.54 51.50 -2.08
C ARG A 349 -14.47 51.36 -0.99
N ASN A 350 -14.87 51.25 0.29
CA ASN A 350 -13.95 51.16 1.43
C ASN A 350 -13.59 49.70 1.74
N ALA A 351 -12.39 49.29 1.33
CA ALA A 351 -11.88 47.93 1.53
C ALA A 351 -11.77 47.51 3.01
N SER A 352 -11.44 48.44 3.92
CA SER A 352 -11.35 48.13 5.35
C SER A 352 -12.73 47.90 5.96
N ALA A 353 -13.76 48.59 5.47
CA ALA A 353 -15.15 48.32 5.87
C ALA A 353 -15.63 46.95 5.36
N LEU A 354 -15.37 46.64 4.09
CA LEU A 354 -15.70 45.33 3.50
C LEU A 354 -15.01 44.17 4.22
N TRP A 355 -13.75 44.33 4.62
CA TRP A 355 -13.04 43.31 5.40
C TRP A 355 -13.66 43.08 6.78
N ARG A 356 -14.07 44.13 7.49
CA ARG A 356 -14.73 43.99 8.81
C ARG A 356 -16.03 43.21 8.69
N SER A 357 -16.85 43.54 7.69
CA SER A 357 -18.10 42.81 7.41
C SER A 357 -17.84 41.34 7.06
N LEU A 358 -16.82 41.05 6.27
CA LEU A 358 -16.42 39.66 5.97
C LEU A 358 -15.99 38.89 7.22
N ARG A 359 -15.23 39.54 8.12
CA ARG A 359 -14.78 38.96 9.40
C ARG A 359 -15.97 38.53 10.26
N THR A 360 -17.03 39.34 10.30
CA THR A 360 -18.29 39.01 11.00
C THR A 360 -19.00 37.82 10.37
N SER A 361 -18.94 37.68 9.04
CA SER A 361 -19.49 36.54 8.29
C SER A 361 -18.58 35.31 8.25
N GLY A 362 -17.55 35.24 9.11
CA GLY A 362 -16.70 34.05 9.30
C GLY A 362 -15.41 34.03 8.47
N PHE A 363 -15.06 35.09 7.75
CA PHE A 363 -13.81 35.15 7.00
C PHE A 363 -12.58 35.28 7.92
N GLN A 364 -11.63 34.35 7.80
CA GLN A 364 -10.40 34.32 8.59
C GLN A 364 -9.18 34.96 7.90
N GLY A 365 -9.35 35.53 6.70
CA GLY A 365 -8.24 36.13 5.95
C GLY A 365 -7.86 37.54 6.42
N SER A 366 -6.67 37.97 6.03
CA SER A 366 -6.11 39.27 6.44
C SER A 366 -6.68 40.45 5.65
N LEU A 367 -6.71 41.62 6.27
CA LEU A 367 -7.16 42.90 5.68
C LEU A 367 -6.45 43.20 4.35
N ARG A 368 -5.16 42.86 4.27
CA ARG A 368 -4.33 43.04 3.07
C ARG A 368 -4.93 42.39 1.82
N VAL A 369 -5.54 41.20 1.95
CA VAL A 369 -6.12 40.48 0.81
C VAL A 369 -7.32 41.24 0.22
N VAL A 370 -8.16 41.84 1.07
CA VAL A 370 -9.33 42.64 0.65
C VAL A 370 -8.88 43.99 0.06
N LEU A 371 -7.84 44.61 0.64
CA LEU A 371 -7.23 45.83 0.09
C LEU A 371 -6.64 45.60 -1.30
N GLU A 372 -5.93 44.50 -1.50
CA GLU A 372 -5.36 44.11 -2.81
C GLU A 372 -6.46 43.80 -3.83
N TRP A 373 -7.58 43.18 -3.41
CA TRP A 373 -8.76 42.97 -4.28
C TRP A 373 -9.44 44.30 -4.67
N ALA A 374 -9.70 45.19 -3.70
CA ALA A 374 -10.33 46.49 -3.96
C ALA A 374 -9.46 47.38 -4.85
N THR A 375 -8.14 47.34 -4.67
CA THR A 375 -7.18 48.07 -5.51
C THR A 375 -7.21 47.53 -6.95
N ARG A 376 -7.34 46.20 -7.13
CA ARG A 376 -7.51 45.57 -8.44
C ARG A 376 -8.83 46.00 -9.10
N ARG A 377 -9.93 46.05 -8.37
CA ARG A 377 -11.25 46.47 -8.90
C ARG A 377 -11.23 47.92 -9.39
N ARG A 378 -10.65 48.84 -8.62
CA ARG A 378 -10.45 50.24 -9.04
C ARG A 378 -9.57 50.39 -10.28
N ARG A 379 -8.54 49.55 -10.43
CA ARG A 379 -7.69 49.54 -11.62
C ARG A 379 -8.42 48.96 -12.83
N ALA A 380 -9.18 47.88 -12.65
CA ALA A 380 -9.98 47.27 -13.71
C ALA A 380 -11.06 48.22 -14.24
N GLU A 381 -11.77 48.93 -13.35
CA GLU A 381 -12.75 49.97 -13.72
C GLU A 381 -12.12 51.14 -14.50
N ARG A 382 -10.84 51.47 -14.24
CA ARG A 382 -10.12 52.51 -14.99
C ARG A 382 -9.63 52.06 -16.37
N THR A 383 -9.63 50.76 -16.66
CA THR A 383 -9.00 50.21 -17.88
C THR A 383 -10.01 49.58 -18.85
N ASP A 384 -11.32 49.66 -18.56
CA ASP A 384 -12.40 49.07 -19.38
C ASP A 384 -12.16 47.62 -19.83
N ALA A 385 -11.41 46.86 -19.02
CA ALA A 385 -10.98 45.51 -19.34
C ALA A 385 -11.93 44.49 -18.70
N GLY A 386 -12.66 43.77 -19.56
CA GLY A 386 -13.50 42.64 -19.22
C GLY A 386 -12.81 41.68 -18.24
N SER A 387 -13.61 41.27 -17.26
CA SER A 387 -13.34 40.26 -16.23
C SER A 387 -12.18 39.31 -16.54
N LEU A 388 -11.22 39.22 -15.61
CA LEU A 388 -10.22 38.15 -15.54
C LEU A 388 -10.93 36.79 -15.41
N ALA A 389 -11.35 36.20 -16.53
CA ALA A 389 -11.93 34.87 -16.57
C ALA A 389 -10.86 33.87 -16.10
N ARG A 390 -10.98 33.40 -14.86
CA ARG A 390 -10.02 32.45 -14.29
C ARG A 390 -10.26 31.06 -14.86
N VAL A 391 -9.30 30.54 -15.62
CA VAL A 391 -9.38 29.18 -16.15
C VAL A 391 -9.17 28.16 -15.02
N PRO A 392 -10.08 27.19 -14.83
CA PRO A 392 -9.90 26.15 -13.83
C PRO A 392 -8.66 25.28 -14.11
N SER A 393 -8.16 24.59 -13.09
CA SER A 393 -7.00 23.72 -13.27
C SER A 393 -7.34 22.53 -14.17
N ALA A 394 -6.35 21.98 -14.89
CA ALA A 394 -6.55 20.75 -15.69
C ALA A 394 -7.17 19.60 -14.86
N ARG A 395 -6.82 19.49 -13.57
CA ARG A 395 -7.41 18.49 -12.66
C ARG A 395 -8.87 18.83 -12.33
N THR A 396 -9.19 20.11 -12.15
CA THR A 396 -10.56 20.58 -11.94
C THR A 396 -11.41 20.29 -13.17
N ILE A 397 -10.95 20.68 -14.36
CA ILE A 397 -11.63 20.42 -15.63
C ILE A 397 -11.81 18.91 -15.84
N ALA A 398 -10.75 18.12 -15.68
CA ALA A 398 -10.85 16.66 -15.81
C ALA A 398 -11.88 16.06 -14.84
N ARG A 399 -11.96 16.56 -13.59
CA ARG A 399 -12.97 16.14 -12.62
C ARG A 399 -14.37 16.56 -13.04
N LEU A 400 -14.59 17.83 -13.42
CA LEU A 400 -15.89 18.36 -13.81
C LEU A 400 -16.43 17.69 -15.09
N MET A 401 -15.56 17.33 -16.03
CA MET A 401 -15.94 16.59 -17.23
C MET A 401 -16.21 15.10 -16.99
N THR A 402 -15.84 14.56 -15.82
CA THR A 402 -16.03 13.13 -15.48
C THR A 402 -16.93 12.99 -14.25
N VAL A 403 -16.35 12.80 -13.07
CA VAL A 403 -17.06 12.48 -11.81
C VAL A 403 -17.92 13.66 -11.29
N GLY A 404 -17.59 14.89 -11.67
CA GLY A 404 -18.31 16.10 -11.23
C GLY A 404 -19.46 16.54 -12.13
N ARG A 405 -19.72 15.84 -13.25
CA ARG A 405 -20.65 16.28 -14.29
C ARG A 405 -22.09 16.45 -13.80
N ASP A 406 -22.51 15.60 -12.87
CA ASP A 406 -23.89 15.60 -12.35
C ASP A 406 -24.11 16.64 -11.24
N ASN A 407 -23.04 17.28 -10.76
CA ASN A 407 -23.06 18.22 -9.64
C ASN A 407 -22.42 19.57 -10.02
N LEU A 408 -22.59 20.01 -11.26
CA LEU A 408 -22.04 21.28 -11.75
C LEU A 408 -22.88 22.47 -11.25
N THR A 409 -22.19 23.52 -10.78
CA THR A 409 -22.83 24.82 -10.59
C THR A 409 -23.19 25.46 -11.94
N LYS A 410 -24.11 26.43 -11.96
CA LYS A 410 -24.49 27.13 -13.21
C LYS A 410 -23.27 27.70 -13.97
N ALA A 411 -22.30 28.26 -13.24
CA ALA A 411 -21.07 28.80 -13.82
C ALA A 411 -20.16 27.71 -14.40
N GLU A 412 -20.04 26.56 -13.72
CA GLU A 412 -19.29 25.42 -14.22
C GLU A 412 -19.96 24.77 -15.43
N THR A 413 -21.29 24.70 -15.47
CA THR A 413 -22.04 24.18 -16.63
C THR A 413 -21.74 25.00 -17.88
N VAL A 414 -21.77 26.33 -17.79
CA VAL A 414 -21.46 27.22 -18.92
C VAL A 414 -19.99 27.04 -19.36
N ALA A 415 -19.06 26.99 -18.41
CA ALA A 415 -17.64 26.80 -18.72
C ALA A 415 -17.37 25.43 -19.37
N ILE A 416 -17.98 24.36 -18.87
CA ILE A 416 -17.82 23.01 -19.42
C ILE A 416 -18.47 22.91 -20.79
N ALA A 417 -19.67 23.47 -21.00
CA ALA A 417 -20.32 23.50 -22.31
C ALA A 417 -19.46 24.24 -23.35
N ALA A 418 -18.85 25.37 -22.97
CA ALA A 418 -17.90 26.08 -23.83
C ALA A 418 -16.69 25.20 -24.18
N ILE A 419 -16.10 24.51 -23.20
CA ILE A 419 -14.97 23.58 -23.42
C ILE A 419 -15.37 22.43 -24.36
N GLU A 420 -16.53 21.81 -24.13
CA GLU A 420 -17.02 20.68 -24.94
C GLU A 420 -17.25 21.11 -26.40
N SER A 421 -17.79 22.31 -26.61
CA SER A 421 -18.00 22.86 -27.97
C SER A 421 -16.69 23.25 -28.65
N GLY A 422 -15.76 23.89 -27.95
CA GLY A 422 -14.51 24.39 -28.56
C GLY A 422 -13.35 23.38 -28.60
N VAL A 423 -13.47 22.24 -27.92
CA VAL A 423 -12.46 21.17 -27.90
C VAL A 423 -13.12 19.79 -28.00
N PRO A 424 -13.72 19.44 -29.17
CA PRO A 424 -14.46 18.19 -29.35
C PRO A 424 -13.60 16.93 -29.12
N THR A 425 -12.29 17.01 -29.35
CA THR A 425 -11.34 15.92 -29.09
C THR A 425 -11.26 15.51 -27.61
N LEU A 426 -11.60 16.41 -26.67
CA LEU A 426 -11.72 16.07 -25.24
C LEU A 426 -13.02 15.33 -24.92
N VAL A 427 -14.11 15.64 -25.64
CA VAL A 427 -15.38 14.91 -25.53
C VAL A 427 -15.18 13.47 -25.96
N GLU A 428 -14.57 13.26 -27.13
CA GLU A 428 -14.20 11.94 -27.64
C GLU A 428 -13.30 11.19 -26.64
N SER A 429 -12.26 11.85 -26.11
CA SER A 429 -11.35 11.22 -25.14
C SER A 429 -12.04 10.82 -23.83
N ARG A 430 -13.01 11.63 -23.37
CA ARG A 430 -13.85 11.30 -22.21
C ARG A 430 -14.70 10.08 -22.49
N GLU A 431 -15.39 10.05 -23.62
CA GLU A 431 -16.25 8.94 -24.04
C GLU A 431 -15.45 7.64 -24.12
N LEU A 432 -14.27 7.68 -24.74
CA LEU A 432 -13.38 6.51 -24.77
C LEU A 432 -12.99 6.04 -23.37
N VAL A 433 -12.71 6.94 -22.43
CA VAL A 433 -12.43 6.54 -21.03
C VAL A 433 -13.66 5.95 -20.33
N ALA A 434 -14.84 6.51 -20.58
CA ALA A 434 -16.10 6.00 -20.06
C ALA A 434 -16.43 4.61 -20.63
N ASP A 435 -16.28 4.43 -21.95
CA ASP A 435 -16.44 3.15 -22.65
C ASP A 435 -15.48 2.09 -22.08
N PHE A 436 -14.23 2.46 -21.84
CA PHE A 436 -13.23 1.56 -21.25
C PHE A 436 -13.62 1.14 -19.83
N HIS A 437 -14.07 2.08 -19.00
CA HIS A 437 -14.57 1.76 -17.65
C HIS A 437 -15.83 0.91 -17.68
N ALA A 438 -16.77 1.20 -18.60
CA ALA A 438 -17.98 0.42 -18.78
C ALA A 438 -17.64 -1.01 -19.19
N MET A 439 -16.77 -1.19 -20.19
CA MET A 439 -16.29 -2.49 -20.68
C MET A 439 -15.71 -3.38 -19.57
N ILE A 440 -14.90 -2.81 -18.66
CA ILE A 440 -14.36 -3.55 -17.51
C ILE A 440 -15.47 -3.95 -16.53
N LYS A 441 -16.45 -3.07 -16.30
CA LYS A 441 -17.57 -3.33 -15.37
C LYS A 441 -18.57 -4.34 -15.92
N THR A 442 -18.88 -4.28 -17.22
CA THR A 442 -19.84 -5.15 -17.91
C THR A 442 -19.21 -6.45 -18.42
N ARG A 443 -17.89 -6.60 -18.31
CA ARG A 443 -17.12 -7.78 -18.73
C ARG A 443 -17.15 -8.06 -20.24
N GLN A 444 -17.23 -7.02 -21.06
CA GLN A 444 -17.37 -7.08 -22.51
C GLN A 444 -16.01 -7.04 -23.23
N ALA A 445 -15.22 -8.11 -23.14
CA ALA A 445 -13.85 -8.14 -23.68
C ALA A 445 -13.78 -8.08 -25.21
N GLU A 446 -14.85 -8.45 -25.91
CA GLU A 446 -15.02 -8.35 -27.35
C GLU A 446 -14.93 -6.90 -27.85
N LEU A 447 -15.34 -5.93 -27.03
CA LEU A 447 -15.27 -4.50 -27.36
C LEU A 447 -13.86 -3.91 -27.26
N LEU A 448 -12.88 -4.68 -26.75
CA LEU A 448 -11.53 -4.18 -26.49
C LEU A 448 -10.78 -3.83 -27.78
N SER A 449 -10.81 -4.67 -28.81
CA SER A 449 -10.07 -4.39 -30.06
C SER A 449 -10.61 -3.14 -30.77
N PRO A 450 -11.94 -3.03 -31.01
CA PRO A 450 -12.50 -1.81 -31.61
C PRO A 450 -12.19 -0.55 -30.79
N TRP A 451 -12.21 -0.67 -29.46
CA TRP A 451 -11.86 0.44 -28.57
C TRP A 451 -10.39 0.84 -28.70
N ILE A 452 -9.45 -0.13 -28.75
CA ILE A 452 -8.02 0.14 -28.92
C ILE A 452 -7.77 0.91 -30.23
N ASP A 453 -8.46 0.55 -31.31
CA ASP A 453 -8.25 1.19 -32.61
C ASP A 453 -8.77 2.63 -32.62
N ARG A 454 -9.98 2.88 -32.12
CA ARG A 454 -10.51 4.24 -31.91
C ARG A 454 -9.64 5.07 -30.97
N ALA A 455 -9.20 4.50 -29.86
CA ALA A 455 -8.39 5.20 -28.87
C ALA A 455 -6.98 5.52 -29.39
N SER A 456 -6.44 4.75 -30.34
CA SER A 456 -5.11 4.96 -30.92
C SER A 456 -4.99 6.23 -31.75
N SER A 457 -6.09 6.76 -32.30
CA SER A 457 -6.12 8.04 -33.03
C SER A 457 -6.51 9.24 -32.18
N SER A 458 -6.86 9.03 -30.90
CA SER A 458 -7.35 10.07 -29.98
C SER A 458 -6.24 10.66 -29.08
N LEU A 459 -6.59 11.62 -28.20
CA LEU A 459 -5.65 12.17 -27.22
C LEU A 459 -5.16 11.16 -26.17
N ILE A 460 -5.84 10.01 -26.05
CA ILE A 460 -5.47 8.91 -25.14
C ILE A 460 -4.71 7.78 -25.85
N ALA A 461 -4.14 8.00 -27.04
CA ALA A 461 -3.38 7.00 -27.79
C ALA A 461 -2.26 6.30 -26.99
N SER A 462 -1.65 6.98 -26.02
CA SER A 462 -0.65 6.36 -25.13
C SER A 462 -1.24 5.26 -24.24
N LEU A 463 -2.49 5.41 -23.80
CA LEU A 463 -3.21 4.39 -23.05
C LEU A 463 -3.51 3.20 -23.96
N ALA A 464 -4.06 3.46 -25.16
CA ALA A 464 -4.38 2.43 -26.14
C ALA A 464 -3.15 1.58 -26.51
N ASN A 465 -2.01 2.22 -26.76
CA ASN A 465 -0.74 1.54 -27.03
C ASN A 465 -0.26 0.71 -25.84
N GLY A 466 -0.45 1.21 -24.61
CA GLY A 466 -0.17 0.44 -23.40
C GLY A 466 -1.05 -0.80 -23.31
N VAL A 467 -2.37 -0.64 -23.48
CA VAL A 467 -3.34 -1.72 -23.48
C VAL A 467 -3.03 -2.76 -24.56
N ARG A 468 -2.74 -2.35 -25.80
CA ARG A 468 -2.38 -3.22 -26.93
C ARG A 468 -1.16 -4.10 -26.64
N ARG A 469 -0.13 -3.56 -25.99
CA ARG A 469 1.07 -4.35 -25.61
C ARG A 469 0.78 -5.44 -24.59
N ASP A 470 -0.33 -5.33 -23.87
CA ASP A 470 -0.70 -6.21 -22.77
C ASP A 470 -2.12 -6.77 -22.98
N ASP A 471 -2.52 -6.94 -24.24
CA ASP A 471 -3.90 -7.23 -24.65
C ASP A 471 -4.44 -8.49 -23.97
N ALA A 472 -3.68 -9.59 -24.00
CA ALA A 472 -4.07 -10.85 -23.37
C ALA A 472 -4.37 -10.69 -21.87
N ALA A 473 -3.51 -9.95 -21.13
CA ALA A 473 -3.72 -9.76 -19.70
C ALA A 473 -4.87 -8.80 -19.39
N VAL A 474 -5.13 -7.81 -20.26
CA VAL A 474 -6.27 -6.91 -20.14
C VAL A 474 -7.58 -7.63 -20.44
N ARG A 475 -7.64 -8.47 -21.48
CA ARG A 475 -8.80 -9.33 -21.77
C ARG A 475 -9.09 -10.24 -20.59
N ALA A 476 -8.06 -10.90 -20.06
CA ALA A 476 -8.20 -11.73 -18.87
C ALA A 476 -8.69 -10.90 -17.67
N ALA A 477 -8.23 -9.66 -17.49
CA ALA A 477 -8.72 -8.76 -16.45
C ALA A 477 -10.20 -8.39 -16.61
N ILE A 478 -10.73 -8.30 -17.84
CA ILE A 478 -12.16 -8.01 -18.09
C ILE A 478 -13.04 -9.22 -17.74
N ILE A 479 -12.60 -10.44 -18.10
CA ILE A 479 -13.46 -11.64 -18.02
C ILE A 479 -13.29 -12.39 -16.68
N SER A 480 -12.06 -12.49 -16.17
CA SER A 480 -11.71 -13.37 -15.05
C SER A 480 -12.46 -13.02 -13.76
N ALA A 481 -12.68 -13.99 -12.86
CA ALA A 481 -13.11 -13.66 -11.50
C ALA A 481 -11.96 -13.09 -10.66
N TRP A 482 -10.70 -13.38 -11.02
CA TRP A 482 -9.51 -13.04 -10.26
C TRP A 482 -9.07 -11.59 -10.49
N SER A 483 -8.49 -10.98 -9.45
CA SER A 483 -7.89 -9.64 -9.51
C SER A 483 -6.88 -9.45 -8.39
N ASN A 484 -6.05 -8.42 -8.51
CA ASN A 484 -5.03 -8.09 -7.51
C ASN A 484 -5.59 -7.41 -6.24
N GLY A 485 -6.91 -7.15 -6.17
CA GLY A 485 -7.52 -6.48 -5.03
C GLY A 485 -7.33 -7.23 -3.71
N GLN A 486 -7.31 -8.57 -3.75
CA GLN A 486 -7.00 -9.39 -2.56
C GLN A 486 -5.54 -9.19 -2.12
N THR A 487 -4.60 -9.14 -3.07
CA THR A 487 -3.18 -8.87 -2.83
C THR A 487 -2.99 -7.53 -2.13
N GLU A 488 -3.68 -6.47 -2.56
CA GLU A 488 -3.62 -5.15 -1.90
C GLU A 488 -4.16 -5.19 -0.45
N GLY A 489 -5.16 -6.04 -0.21
CA GLY A 489 -5.62 -6.35 1.15
C GLY A 489 -4.51 -6.94 2.02
N GLN A 490 -3.73 -7.88 1.48
CA GLN A 490 -2.57 -8.46 2.20
C GLN A 490 -1.42 -7.48 2.34
N ILE A 491 -1.18 -6.61 1.35
CA ILE A 491 -0.23 -5.50 1.46
C ILE A 491 -0.64 -4.58 2.62
N THR A 492 -1.93 -4.29 2.77
CA THR A 492 -2.44 -3.48 3.88
C THR A 492 -2.18 -4.15 5.22
N ARG A 493 -2.39 -5.46 5.32
CA ARG A 493 -2.04 -6.26 6.52
C ARG A 493 -0.52 -6.24 6.80
N LEU A 494 0.31 -6.39 5.76
CA LEU A 494 1.77 -6.28 5.86
C LEU A 494 2.20 -4.89 6.35
N LYS A 495 1.59 -3.81 5.81
CA LYS A 495 1.82 -2.42 6.25
C LYS A 495 1.50 -2.28 7.75
N LEU A 496 0.41 -2.87 8.24
CA LEU A 496 0.06 -2.87 9.67
C LEU A 496 1.12 -3.59 10.52
N VAL A 497 1.50 -4.82 10.15
CA VAL A 497 2.53 -5.60 10.88
C VAL A 497 3.87 -4.86 10.93
N LYS A 498 4.28 -4.24 9.82
CA LYS A 498 5.50 -3.42 9.77
C LYS A 498 5.43 -2.22 10.70
N ARG A 499 4.27 -1.53 10.75
CA ARG A 499 4.05 -0.37 11.64
C ARG A 499 4.09 -0.76 13.11
N GLN A 500 3.47 -1.88 13.49
CA GLN A 500 3.57 -2.42 14.86
C GLN A 500 5.01 -2.66 15.32
N MET A 501 5.92 -2.91 14.36
CA MET A 501 7.33 -3.19 14.62
C MET A 501 8.23 -1.97 14.36
N TYR A 502 7.66 -0.78 14.13
CA TYR A 502 8.39 0.44 13.80
C TYR A 502 9.35 0.27 12.60
N GLY A 503 8.98 -0.56 11.63
CA GLY A 503 9.81 -0.83 10.45
C GLY A 503 11.11 -1.60 10.71
N ARG A 504 11.30 -2.20 11.90
CA ARG A 504 12.49 -2.96 12.28
C ARG A 504 12.41 -4.47 11.98
N GLY A 505 11.25 -4.94 11.50
CA GLY A 505 11.06 -6.33 11.11
C GLY A 505 11.86 -6.66 9.85
N LYS A 506 12.81 -7.59 9.96
CA LYS A 506 13.48 -8.22 8.82
C LYS A 506 12.52 -9.18 8.10
N ILE A 507 12.86 -9.54 6.85
CA ILE A 507 11.99 -10.35 5.99
C ILE A 507 11.57 -11.68 6.62
N ASP A 508 12.50 -12.38 7.27
CA ASP A 508 12.27 -13.64 7.97
C ASP A 508 11.18 -13.50 9.04
N LEU A 509 11.18 -12.39 9.78
CA LEU A 509 10.23 -12.14 10.85
C LEU A 509 8.88 -11.69 10.33
N LEU A 510 8.86 -10.92 9.24
CA LEU A 510 7.62 -10.55 8.56
C LEU A 510 6.94 -11.79 7.99
N GLN A 511 7.70 -12.67 7.33
CA GLN A 511 7.20 -13.95 6.83
C GLN A 511 6.69 -14.83 7.97
N ALA A 512 7.45 -14.97 9.07
CA ALA A 512 7.00 -15.74 10.23
C ALA A 512 5.70 -15.20 10.85
N ARG A 513 5.46 -13.89 10.84
CA ARG A 513 4.24 -13.27 11.38
C ARG A 513 3.04 -13.28 10.43
N LEU A 514 3.27 -13.25 9.12
CA LEU A 514 2.20 -13.13 8.12
C LEU A 514 1.81 -14.46 7.51
N ILE A 515 2.81 -15.31 7.26
CA ILE A 515 2.67 -16.60 6.58
C ILE A 515 2.70 -17.72 7.62
N GLY A 516 3.73 -17.71 8.48
CA GLY A 516 3.95 -18.75 9.49
C GLY A 516 3.04 -18.69 10.72
N ALA A 517 2.03 -17.82 10.71
CA ALA A 517 1.05 -17.69 11.79
C ALA A 517 -0.06 -18.75 11.73
N GLN A 518 -0.01 -19.64 10.74
CA GLN A 518 -1.03 -20.65 10.44
C GLN A 518 -0.79 -21.96 11.19
#